data_AF-A0AAD8D288-F1
#
_entry.id   AF-A0AAD8D288-F1
#
_cell.length_a   1.000
_cell.length_b   1.000
_cell.length_c   1.000
_cell.angle_alpha   90.00
_cell.angle_beta   90.00
_cell.angle_gamma   90.00
#
_symmetry.space_group_name_H-M   'P 1'
#
loop_
_entity.id
_entity.type
_entity.pdbx_description
1 polymer ?
#
loop_
_entity_poly.entity_id
_entity_poly.type
_entity_poly.pdbx_seq_one_letter_code
_entity_poly.pdbx_strand_id
1 'polypeptide(L)'
;MLAASVPAENANPEGAEGVVGLEEPKKMTREDWRKKKELEEQRKLGNAPAEVDEEGKDINPHIPQYISSVPWYIDPSKRPTLRHQRPQDEETQQYSSIGEWYKRGVQEGQVTTKFRKGACENCGAMTHKKKDCLERPRRVGAKFTGTAIAADEHSQLQLSLDYDGKRDRWNGYDAEEHMRIVEEYAKVDLAKRTLKAQKMQEELASGKLTEQANSRKQWGDGEHNSQAEREHNSEDEDEDKYADDIDMPGQNFDSKRRITVRNLRIREDIAKYLRNLDPNSAYYDPKTRAMRENPYANTGMNPDEVGYAGDNFVRHSGATITMAQTQLFAWEAYEKGSEVHLQADPTKLELLHQSFKVKKEEFKKEQKGSILERYGGEEHLDVPPQELLLAQTEDYLEYSRHGAVIKGQEKAVARSKYEEDVLVNNHTCIWGSYWKDGCWGYKCCYSFIKMSYCTGDAGRHNNSDIVCVPDVEEIQEEQYEEPKTLMEMHQEKLKEEKKKKKKKKKHHRKHGSESDDDDEAKKKEKLKRALNAEEARLKHVGEIMQLDERNRPYTSLSEVREPTEEEMEAFRIKRPRPDDPMASFLGQ
;
A
#
# COMPACT_ATOMS: atom_id res chain seq x y z
N MET A 1 -9.94 -75.29 31.17
CA MET A 1 -11.10 -75.80 30.42
C MET A 1 -11.24 -74.96 29.16
N LEU A 2 -11.16 -75.61 27.99
CA LEU A 2 -11.63 -75.21 26.63
C LEU A 2 -11.07 -73.87 26.07
N ALA A 3 -10.13 -73.87 25.11
CA ALA A 3 -10.26 -74.09 23.64
C ALA A 3 -11.03 -72.94 22.93
N ALA A 4 -10.72 -72.44 21.72
CA ALA A 4 -9.60 -72.49 20.77
C ALA A 4 -9.98 -71.51 19.61
N SER A 5 -9.02 -70.83 18.96
CA SER A 5 -8.96 -70.69 17.48
C SER A 5 -7.79 -69.78 17.04
N VAL A 6 -7.02 -70.30 16.09
CA VAL A 6 -5.76 -69.85 15.49
C VAL A 6 -6.01 -68.96 14.26
N PRO A 7 -5.15 -67.99 13.91
CA PRO A 7 -4.98 -67.53 12.53
C PRO A 7 -3.78 -68.22 11.87
N ALA A 8 -4.04 -68.87 10.73
CA ALA A 8 -3.03 -69.55 9.94
C ALA A 8 -2.43 -68.64 8.86
N GLU A 9 -1.12 -68.82 8.68
CA GLU A 9 -0.24 -68.28 7.66
C GLU A 9 -0.75 -68.50 6.23
N ASN A 10 -0.37 -67.62 5.30
CA ASN A 10 -0.13 -68.04 3.92
C ASN A 10 1.01 -67.24 3.30
N ALA A 11 2.05 -68.01 2.96
CA ALA A 11 3.28 -67.61 2.32
C ALA A 11 3.08 -67.29 0.82
N ASN A 12 3.99 -66.46 0.30
CA ASN A 12 4.24 -66.26 -1.13
C ASN A 12 4.41 -67.59 -1.88
N PRO A 13 4.01 -67.61 -3.16
CA PRO A 13 4.79 -68.30 -4.18
C PRO A 13 5.40 -67.28 -5.15
N GLU A 14 6.73 -67.21 -5.16
CA GLU A 14 7.50 -66.72 -6.30
C GLU A 14 7.37 -67.67 -7.49
N GLY A 15 7.43 -67.12 -8.71
CA GLY A 15 7.94 -67.85 -9.88
C GLY A 15 6.95 -68.70 -10.67
N ALA A 16 6.14 -68.05 -11.51
CA ALA A 16 5.74 -68.62 -12.78
C ALA A 16 5.80 -67.51 -13.83
N GLU A 17 6.82 -67.60 -14.70
CA GLU A 17 6.94 -66.83 -15.94
C GLU A 17 5.69 -67.05 -16.79
N GLY A 18 4.69 -66.21 -16.58
CA GLY A 18 3.51 -66.11 -17.42
C GLY A 18 3.82 -65.16 -18.56
N VAL A 19 4.22 -65.73 -19.70
CA VAL A 19 4.22 -65.09 -21.01
C VAL A 19 3.01 -64.16 -21.11
N VAL A 20 3.25 -62.85 -21.07
CA VAL A 20 2.22 -61.84 -21.27
C VAL A 20 1.81 -61.97 -22.72
N GLY A 21 0.76 -62.75 -22.96
CA GLY A 21 0.18 -62.92 -24.28
C GLY A 21 -0.08 -61.54 -24.86
N LEU A 22 0.55 -61.28 -26.01
CA LEU A 22 0.20 -60.17 -26.88
C LEU A 22 -1.27 -60.38 -27.29
N GLU A 23 -2.21 -59.87 -26.50
CA GLU A 23 -3.62 -59.81 -26.88
C GLU A 23 -3.69 -58.89 -28.11
N GLU A 24 -3.82 -59.51 -29.28
CA GLU A 24 -4.10 -58.82 -30.53
C GLU A 24 -5.31 -57.90 -30.35
N PRO A 25 -5.29 -56.68 -30.93
CA PRO A 25 -6.34 -55.70 -30.70
C PRO A 25 -7.68 -56.24 -31.22
N LYS A 26 -8.56 -56.66 -30.30
CA LYS A 26 -9.96 -56.98 -30.62
C LYS A 26 -10.55 -55.78 -31.38
N LYS A 27 -11.07 -56.02 -32.58
CA LYS A 27 -11.75 -54.99 -33.38
C LYS A 27 -12.90 -54.45 -32.54
N MET A 28 -12.81 -53.17 -32.15
CA MET A 28 -13.85 -52.47 -31.41
C MET A 28 -15.20 -52.68 -32.09
N THR A 29 -16.22 -53.10 -31.34
CA THR A 29 -17.58 -53.22 -31.89
C THR A 29 -18.13 -51.82 -32.21
N ARG A 30 -19.12 -51.73 -33.11
CA ARG A 30 -19.77 -50.45 -33.45
C ARG A 30 -20.40 -49.77 -32.23
N GLU A 31 -20.86 -50.57 -31.27
CA GLU A 31 -21.44 -50.11 -30.01
C GLU A 31 -20.38 -49.51 -29.09
N ASP A 32 -19.21 -50.15 -28.98
CA ASP A 32 -18.09 -49.64 -28.18
C ASP A 32 -17.51 -48.35 -28.77
N TRP A 33 -17.48 -48.22 -30.10
CA TRP A 33 -17.07 -46.98 -30.76
C TRP A 33 -18.04 -45.83 -30.48
N ARG A 34 -19.35 -46.09 -30.53
CA ARG A 34 -20.38 -45.11 -30.15
C ARG A 34 -20.25 -44.71 -28.69
N LYS A 35 -20.11 -45.69 -27.78
CA LYS A 35 -19.89 -45.44 -26.35
C LYS A 35 -18.64 -44.60 -26.11
N LYS A 36 -17.53 -44.88 -26.80
CA LYS A 36 -16.29 -44.10 -26.66
C LYS A 36 -16.46 -42.66 -27.17
N LYS A 37 -17.18 -42.46 -28.27
CA LYS A 37 -17.48 -41.11 -28.79
C LYS A 37 -18.41 -40.33 -27.88
N GLU A 38 -19.49 -40.95 -27.41
CA GLU A 38 -20.42 -40.35 -26.46
C GLU A 38 -19.72 -40.02 -25.14
N LEU A 39 -18.86 -40.90 -24.64
CA LEU A 39 -18.06 -40.64 -23.44
C LEU A 39 -17.06 -39.50 -23.67
N GLU A 40 -16.42 -39.43 -24.83
CA GLU A 40 -15.56 -38.29 -25.22
C GLU A 40 -16.34 -36.96 -25.27
N GLU A 41 -17.57 -36.98 -25.78
CA GLU A 41 -18.46 -35.81 -25.77
C GLU A 41 -18.88 -35.41 -24.36
N GLN A 42 -19.27 -36.37 -23.52
CA GLN A 42 -19.59 -36.13 -22.10
C GLN A 42 -18.38 -35.60 -21.33
N ARG A 43 -17.16 -36.07 -21.64
CA ARG A 43 -15.92 -35.55 -21.09
C ARG A 43 -15.64 -34.12 -21.53
N LYS A 44 -15.86 -33.79 -22.80
CA LYS A 44 -15.74 -32.41 -23.31
C LYS A 44 -16.79 -31.48 -22.71
N LEU A 45 -17.95 -32.02 -22.33
CA LEU A 45 -18.98 -31.30 -21.58
C LEU A 45 -18.68 -31.20 -20.08
N GLY A 46 -17.62 -31.85 -19.59
CA GLY A 46 -17.24 -31.87 -18.17
C GLY A 46 -18.12 -32.76 -17.28
N ASN A 47 -18.98 -33.60 -17.87
CA ASN A 47 -19.91 -34.48 -17.14
C ASN A 47 -19.30 -35.87 -16.85
N ALA A 48 -18.22 -36.24 -17.54
CA ALA A 48 -17.48 -37.48 -17.32
C ALA A 48 -16.02 -37.18 -16.95
N PRO A 49 -15.39 -38.01 -16.09
CA PRO A 49 -14.00 -37.82 -15.69
C PRO A 49 -13.05 -38.00 -16.88
N ALA A 50 -11.92 -37.30 -16.83
CA ALA A 50 -10.89 -37.38 -17.85
C ALA A 50 -10.31 -38.80 -17.98
N GLU A 51 -9.65 -39.05 -19.12
CA GLU A 51 -8.89 -40.28 -19.33
C GLU A 51 -7.59 -40.17 -18.50
N VAL A 52 -7.29 -41.15 -17.64
CA VAL A 52 -6.08 -41.13 -16.80
C VAL A 52 -4.97 -41.90 -17.49
N ASP A 53 -3.76 -41.34 -17.53
CA ASP A 53 -2.58 -42.01 -18.06
C ASP A 53 -1.96 -43.00 -17.06
N GLU A 54 -0.86 -43.65 -17.46
CA GLU A 54 -0.11 -44.58 -16.60
C GLU A 54 0.65 -43.91 -15.43
N GLU A 55 0.89 -42.60 -15.51
CA GLU A 55 1.50 -41.78 -14.44
C GLU A 55 0.42 -41.26 -13.45
N GLY A 56 -0.86 -41.55 -13.69
CA GLY A 56 -1.98 -41.05 -12.90
C GLY A 56 -2.40 -39.61 -13.23
N LYS A 57 -1.94 -39.06 -14.36
CA LYS A 57 -2.29 -37.71 -14.84
C LYS A 57 -3.49 -37.75 -15.76
N ASP A 58 -4.32 -36.72 -15.63
CA ASP A 58 -5.51 -36.56 -16.45
C ASP A 58 -5.16 -36.05 -17.86
N ILE A 59 -5.58 -36.78 -18.88
CA ILE A 59 -5.52 -36.35 -20.28
C ILE A 59 -6.71 -35.44 -20.55
N ASN A 60 -6.41 -34.19 -20.85
CA ASN A 60 -7.43 -33.19 -21.15
C ASN A 60 -8.30 -33.65 -22.36
N PRO A 61 -9.63 -33.82 -22.20
CA PRO A 61 -10.54 -34.27 -23.25
C PRO A 61 -10.64 -33.34 -24.47
N HIS A 62 -10.20 -32.09 -24.34
CA HIS A 62 -10.16 -31.13 -25.43
C HIS A 62 -8.92 -31.28 -26.32
N ILE A 63 -7.95 -32.13 -25.96
CA ILE A 63 -6.83 -32.48 -26.84
C ILE A 63 -7.40 -33.26 -28.04
N PRO A 64 -7.15 -32.79 -29.29
CA PRO A 64 -7.61 -33.49 -30.47
C PRO A 64 -7.15 -34.96 -30.51
N GLN A 65 -8.03 -35.84 -30.99
CA GLN A 65 -7.81 -37.29 -30.98
C GLN A 65 -6.49 -37.72 -31.65
N TYR A 66 -6.02 -37.01 -32.68
CA TYR A 66 -4.78 -37.34 -33.37
C TYR A 66 -3.51 -37.03 -32.55
N ILE A 67 -3.59 -36.11 -31.57
CA ILE A 67 -2.48 -35.79 -30.66
C ILE A 67 -2.45 -36.79 -29.51
N SER A 68 -3.63 -37.09 -28.93
CA SER A 68 -3.76 -38.02 -27.80
C SER A 68 -3.64 -39.49 -28.20
N SER A 69 -3.92 -39.84 -29.47
CA SER A 69 -3.74 -41.21 -29.94
C SER A 69 -2.27 -41.57 -29.99
N VAL A 70 -1.87 -42.58 -29.22
CA VAL A 70 -0.54 -43.18 -29.29
C VAL A 70 -0.44 -44.04 -30.55
N PRO A 71 0.49 -43.74 -31.48
CA PRO A 71 0.76 -44.59 -32.63
C PRO A 71 1.29 -45.97 -32.24
N TRP A 72 1.02 -46.96 -33.08
CA TRP A 72 1.37 -48.37 -32.84
C TRP A 72 2.87 -48.64 -32.68
N TYR A 73 3.73 -47.78 -33.25
CA TYR A 73 5.19 -47.93 -33.21
C TYR A 73 5.81 -47.45 -31.90
N ILE A 74 5.06 -46.74 -31.06
CA ILE A 74 5.46 -46.44 -29.68
C ILE A 74 4.91 -47.53 -28.77
N ASP A 75 3.59 -47.72 -28.78
CA ASP A 75 2.93 -48.77 -28.00
C ASP A 75 1.88 -49.50 -28.86
N PRO A 76 2.01 -50.83 -29.07
CA PRO A 76 1.03 -51.59 -29.85
C PRO A 76 -0.34 -51.66 -29.15
N SER A 77 -0.36 -51.52 -27.82
CA SER A 77 -1.55 -51.60 -26.97
C SER A 77 -2.42 -50.34 -26.99
N LYS A 78 -1.98 -49.24 -27.65
CA LYS A 78 -2.71 -47.96 -27.76
C LYS A 78 -3.31 -47.48 -26.43
N ARG A 79 -2.54 -47.60 -25.35
CA ARG A 79 -2.94 -47.09 -24.03
C ARG A 79 -3.08 -45.57 -24.11
N PRO A 80 -4.04 -44.96 -23.39
CA PRO A 80 -4.16 -43.51 -23.36
C PRO A 80 -2.98 -42.91 -22.59
N THR A 81 -2.00 -42.36 -23.31
CA THR A 81 -0.84 -41.65 -22.74
C THR A 81 -0.41 -40.52 -23.67
N LEU A 82 0.21 -39.49 -23.11
CA LEU A 82 0.77 -38.36 -23.84
C LEU A 82 2.31 -38.39 -23.89
N ARG A 83 2.94 -39.51 -23.50
CA ARG A 83 4.40 -39.65 -23.47
C ARG A 83 5.07 -39.50 -24.83
N HIS A 84 4.42 -39.93 -25.92
CA HIS A 84 4.95 -39.79 -27.27
C HIS A 84 5.01 -38.35 -27.78
N GLN A 85 4.33 -37.42 -27.11
CA GLN A 85 4.38 -35.98 -27.42
C GLN A 85 5.42 -35.25 -26.57
N ARG A 86 6.08 -35.92 -25.61
CA ARG A 86 7.22 -35.35 -24.88
C ARG A 86 8.44 -35.27 -25.82
N PRO A 87 9.39 -34.35 -25.55
CA PRO A 87 10.61 -34.26 -26.34
C PRO A 87 11.30 -35.63 -26.48
N GLN A 88 11.65 -35.99 -27.72
CA GLN A 88 12.28 -37.28 -28.03
C GLN A 88 13.79 -37.22 -27.80
N ASP A 89 14.34 -38.26 -27.20
CA ASP A 89 15.77 -38.33 -26.87
C ASP A 89 16.68 -38.24 -28.11
N GLU A 90 16.18 -38.66 -29.29
CA GLU A 90 16.92 -38.59 -30.56
C GLU A 90 17.03 -37.15 -31.12
N GLU A 91 16.01 -36.33 -30.90
CA GLU A 91 15.99 -34.92 -31.36
C GLU A 91 16.70 -33.99 -30.36
N THR A 92 16.73 -34.37 -29.08
CA THR A 92 17.43 -33.60 -28.04
C THR A 92 18.94 -33.74 -28.21
N GLN A 93 19.56 -32.69 -28.74
CA GLN A 93 21.02 -32.60 -28.81
C GLN A 93 21.59 -32.40 -27.41
N GLN A 94 22.62 -33.17 -27.07
CA GLN A 94 23.33 -32.99 -25.81
C GLN A 94 24.29 -31.80 -25.94
N TYR A 95 24.01 -30.75 -25.17
CA TYR A 95 24.85 -29.57 -25.10
C TYR A 95 25.80 -29.61 -23.89
N SER A 96 26.99 -29.03 -24.04
CA SER A 96 27.91 -28.77 -22.94
C SER A 96 27.31 -27.76 -21.96
N SER A 97 27.61 -27.91 -20.67
CA SER A 97 27.01 -27.11 -19.60
C SER A 97 27.60 -25.70 -19.51
N ILE A 98 26.87 -24.80 -18.84
CA ILE A 98 27.33 -23.42 -18.59
C ILE A 98 28.54 -23.45 -17.63
N GLY A 99 29.71 -23.10 -18.14
CA GLY A 99 30.99 -23.18 -17.43
C GLY A 99 31.99 -24.17 -18.05
N GLU A 100 31.52 -25.11 -18.87
CA GLU A 100 32.42 -25.96 -19.65
C GLU A 100 32.92 -25.20 -20.88
N TRP A 101 34.16 -24.73 -20.82
CA TRP A 101 34.79 -24.00 -21.91
C TRP A 101 36.17 -24.58 -22.25
N TYR A 102 36.67 -24.21 -23.42
CA TYR A 102 38.02 -24.53 -23.86
C TYR A 102 39.05 -24.11 -22.80
N LYS A 103 39.93 -25.04 -22.41
CA LYS A 103 40.99 -24.72 -21.44
C LYS A 103 42.06 -23.89 -22.12
N ARG A 104 42.15 -22.61 -21.76
CA ARG A 104 43.13 -21.66 -22.29
C ARG A 104 44.33 -21.56 -21.36
N GLY A 105 45.53 -21.49 -21.92
CA GLY A 105 46.77 -21.23 -21.17
C GLY A 105 47.24 -22.38 -20.27
N VAL A 106 46.56 -23.52 -20.25
CA VAL A 106 46.99 -24.72 -19.50
C VAL A 106 48.00 -25.49 -20.34
N GLN A 107 49.21 -25.67 -19.79
CA GLN A 107 50.24 -26.54 -20.35
C GLN A 107 50.22 -27.87 -19.59
N GLU A 108 50.05 -28.98 -20.29
CA GLU A 108 50.09 -30.31 -19.68
C GLU A 108 51.47 -30.93 -19.86
N GLY A 109 52.12 -31.25 -18.74
CA GLY A 109 53.40 -31.97 -18.71
C GLY A 109 54.62 -31.09 -18.45
N GLN A 110 55.71 -31.75 -18.05
CA GLN A 110 57.02 -31.11 -17.87
C GLN A 110 57.64 -30.77 -19.22
N VAL A 111 58.30 -29.61 -19.30
CA VAL A 111 59.05 -29.18 -20.50
C VAL A 111 60.14 -30.21 -20.79
N THR A 112 60.05 -30.87 -21.94
CA THR A 112 61.08 -31.82 -22.35
C THR A 112 62.25 -31.11 -23.00
N THR A 113 63.47 -31.49 -22.60
CA THR A 113 64.71 -30.91 -23.11
C THR A 113 65.17 -31.48 -24.46
N LYS A 114 64.48 -32.49 -24.99
CA LYS A 114 64.82 -33.17 -26.24
C LYS A 114 63.70 -33.05 -27.26
N PHE A 115 64.07 -32.84 -28.52
CA PHE A 115 63.14 -32.84 -29.65
C PHE A 115 62.55 -34.24 -29.87
N ARG A 116 61.22 -34.31 -29.98
CA ARG A 116 60.49 -35.57 -30.22
C ARG A 116 60.12 -35.70 -31.70
N LYS A 117 60.15 -36.92 -32.23
CA LYS A 117 59.77 -37.18 -33.63
C LYS A 117 58.27 -36.90 -33.81
N GLY A 118 57.92 -36.04 -34.76
CA GLY A 118 56.55 -35.58 -34.99
C GLY A 118 56.23 -34.22 -34.36
N ALA A 119 57.14 -33.67 -33.55
CA ALA A 119 56.98 -32.33 -33.00
C ALA A 119 57.16 -31.24 -34.06
N CYS A 120 56.59 -30.07 -33.79
CA CYS A 120 56.76 -28.87 -34.56
C CYS A 120 58.25 -28.54 -34.74
N GLU A 121 58.69 -28.38 -35.99
CA GLU A 121 60.10 -28.14 -36.29
C GLU A 121 60.62 -26.79 -35.77
N ASN A 122 59.71 -25.86 -35.45
CA ASN A 122 60.03 -24.52 -34.97
C ASN A 122 60.24 -24.49 -33.44
N CYS A 123 59.22 -24.85 -32.67
CA CYS A 123 59.19 -24.74 -31.20
C CYS A 123 59.37 -26.07 -30.46
N GLY A 124 59.14 -27.22 -31.11
CA GLY A 124 59.27 -28.55 -30.50
C GLY A 124 58.05 -29.08 -29.74
N ALA A 125 56.89 -28.42 -29.78
CA ALA A 125 55.63 -28.96 -29.24
C ALA A 125 55.01 -30.01 -30.18
N MET A 126 54.30 -31.00 -29.63
CA MET A 126 53.69 -32.12 -30.38
C MET A 126 52.26 -31.84 -30.89
N THR A 127 51.62 -30.81 -30.38
CA THR A 127 50.19 -30.52 -30.56
C THR A 127 49.84 -29.85 -31.90
N HIS A 128 50.80 -29.15 -32.50
CA HIS A 128 50.59 -28.41 -33.75
C HIS A 128 51.74 -28.61 -34.75
N LYS A 129 51.49 -28.24 -36.02
CA LYS A 129 52.49 -28.28 -37.10
C LYS A 129 53.23 -26.94 -37.20
N LYS A 130 54.38 -26.91 -37.90
CA LYS A 130 55.19 -25.70 -38.12
C LYS A 130 54.42 -24.50 -38.67
N LYS A 131 53.41 -24.73 -39.54
CA LYS A 131 52.61 -23.67 -40.15
C LYS A 131 51.67 -22.98 -39.15
N ASP A 132 51.17 -23.72 -38.18
CA ASP A 132 50.21 -23.27 -37.18
C ASP A 132 50.90 -22.98 -35.84
N CYS A 133 52.23 -22.74 -35.88
CA CYS A 133 53.03 -22.51 -34.69
C CYS A 133 52.78 -21.12 -34.12
N LEU A 134 52.44 -21.07 -32.83
CA LEU A 134 52.19 -19.81 -32.10
C LEU A 134 53.50 -19.06 -31.77
N GLU A 135 54.64 -19.77 -31.78
CA GLU A 135 55.93 -19.14 -31.57
C GLU A 135 56.48 -18.50 -32.84
N ARG A 136 57.22 -17.41 -32.65
CA ARG A 136 57.91 -16.70 -33.72
C ARG A 136 58.75 -17.67 -34.57
N PRO A 137 58.63 -17.65 -35.92
CA PRO A 137 59.45 -18.49 -36.78
C PRO A 137 60.95 -18.26 -36.57
N ARG A 138 61.67 -19.29 -36.12
CA ARG A 138 63.12 -19.26 -35.87
C ARG A 138 63.89 -19.58 -37.15
N ARG A 139 65.04 -18.93 -37.35
CA ARG A 139 65.93 -19.18 -38.50
C ARG A 139 66.48 -20.60 -38.50
N VAL A 140 66.85 -21.09 -37.31
CA VAL A 140 67.20 -22.49 -37.06
C VAL A 140 66.21 -22.99 -36.01
N GLY A 141 65.29 -23.86 -36.43
CA GLY A 141 64.21 -24.35 -35.58
C GLY A 141 64.69 -25.37 -34.53
N ALA A 142 63.83 -25.62 -33.54
CA ALA A 142 64.07 -26.56 -32.45
C ALA A 142 64.45 -27.98 -32.90
N LYS A 143 64.05 -28.39 -34.11
CA LYS A 143 64.44 -29.68 -34.71
C LYS A 143 65.95 -29.88 -34.81
N PHE A 144 66.69 -28.79 -35.08
CA PHE A 144 68.14 -28.84 -35.32
C PHE A 144 68.96 -28.34 -34.13
N THR A 145 68.43 -27.38 -33.36
CA THR A 145 69.15 -26.82 -32.20
C THR A 145 68.84 -27.54 -30.89
N GLY A 146 67.65 -28.14 -30.74
CA GLY A 146 67.19 -28.73 -29.48
C GLY A 146 67.04 -27.71 -28.33
N THR A 147 67.15 -26.42 -28.62
CA THR A 147 67.11 -25.34 -27.62
C THR A 147 65.72 -24.72 -27.52
N ALA A 148 65.32 -24.35 -26.29
CA ALA A 148 64.04 -23.71 -25.97
C ALA A 148 62.83 -24.46 -26.57
N ILE A 149 62.59 -25.68 -26.09
CA ILE A 149 61.43 -26.50 -26.44
C ILE A 149 60.20 -25.96 -25.70
N ALA A 150 59.12 -25.69 -26.43
CA ALA A 150 57.84 -25.29 -25.85
C ALA A 150 57.16 -26.47 -25.12
N ALA A 151 56.38 -26.18 -24.09
CA ALA A 151 55.50 -27.17 -23.48
C ALA A 151 54.38 -27.56 -24.45
N ASP A 152 53.84 -28.77 -24.30
CA ASP A 152 52.71 -29.22 -25.11
C ASP A 152 51.41 -28.53 -24.64
N GLU A 153 50.57 -28.12 -25.60
CA GLU A 153 49.28 -27.49 -25.33
C GLU A 153 48.23 -28.54 -24.87
N HIS A 154 47.22 -28.11 -24.10
CA HIS A 154 46.12 -29.01 -23.75
C HIS A 154 45.25 -29.36 -24.97
N SER A 155 44.91 -30.65 -25.12
CA SER A 155 43.97 -31.11 -26.13
C SER A 155 42.56 -30.60 -25.83
N GLN A 156 42.00 -29.82 -26.75
CA GLN A 156 40.66 -29.26 -26.60
C GLN A 156 39.58 -30.30 -26.89
N LEU A 157 38.59 -30.40 -26.01
CA LEU A 157 37.39 -31.20 -26.26
C LEU A 157 36.50 -30.52 -27.30
N GLN A 158 35.76 -31.31 -28.09
CA GLN A 158 34.78 -30.77 -29.02
C GLN A 158 33.48 -30.46 -28.28
N LEU A 159 33.33 -29.21 -27.88
CA LEU A 159 32.14 -28.71 -27.19
C LEU A 159 30.97 -28.53 -28.17
N SER A 160 29.83 -29.14 -27.89
CA SER A 160 28.56 -28.89 -28.56
C SER A 160 27.79 -27.83 -27.77
N LEU A 161 27.82 -26.59 -28.25
CA LEU A 161 27.08 -25.49 -27.63
C LEU A 161 25.92 -25.03 -28.51
N ASP A 162 24.88 -24.53 -27.85
CA ASP A 162 23.75 -23.82 -28.45
C ASP A 162 24.18 -22.56 -29.22
N TYR A 163 23.25 -21.96 -29.95
CA TYR A 163 23.47 -20.69 -30.65
C TYR A 163 23.90 -19.57 -29.68
N ASP A 164 23.18 -19.44 -28.56
CA ASP A 164 23.51 -18.47 -27.51
C ASP A 164 24.80 -18.87 -26.80
N GLY A 165 24.97 -20.16 -26.48
CA GLY A 165 26.19 -20.70 -25.86
C GLY A 165 27.45 -20.44 -26.69
N LYS A 166 27.41 -20.53 -28.03
CA LYS A 166 28.57 -20.20 -28.88
C LYS A 166 28.90 -18.72 -28.92
N ARG A 167 27.91 -17.85 -28.73
CA ARG A 167 28.00 -16.40 -28.90
C ARG A 167 28.04 -15.65 -27.57
N ASP A 168 27.98 -16.38 -26.47
CA ASP A 168 28.12 -15.77 -25.16
C ASP A 168 29.50 -15.11 -25.06
N ARG A 169 29.45 -13.80 -24.82
CA ARG A 169 30.63 -12.96 -24.64
C ARG A 169 31.43 -13.38 -23.41
N TRP A 170 30.75 -13.96 -22.42
CA TRP A 170 31.31 -14.32 -21.13
C TRP A 170 31.75 -15.79 -21.05
N ASN A 171 31.90 -16.47 -22.18
CA ASN A 171 32.44 -17.82 -22.22
C ASN A 171 33.87 -17.91 -21.67
N GLY A 172 34.05 -18.74 -20.64
CA GLY A 172 35.32 -18.89 -19.93
C GLY A 172 35.62 -17.74 -18.96
N TYR A 173 34.60 -17.00 -18.52
CA TYR A 173 34.75 -16.00 -17.47
C TYR A 173 35.06 -16.68 -16.12
N ASP A 174 36.14 -16.22 -15.48
CA ASP A 174 36.47 -16.64 -14.12
C ASP A 174 35.75 -15.74 -13.12
N ALA A 175 34.95 -16.33 -12.23
CA ALA A 175 34.18 -15.59 -11.23
C ALA A 175 35.09 -14.80 -10.27
N GLU A 176 36.34 -15.24 -10.08
CA GLU A 176 37.33 -14.54 -9.25
C GLU A 176 37.73 -13.18 -9.85
N GLU A 177 37.67 -13.00 -11.18
CA GLU A 177 37.96 -11.69 -11.79
C GLU A 177 36.93 -10.62 -11.39
N HIS A 178 35.71 -11.02 -11.00
CA HIS A 178 34.71 -10.10 -10.49
C HIS A 178 35.17 -9.40 -9.20
N MET A 179 36.04 -10.04 -8.41
CA MET A 179 36.60 -9.44 -7.19
C MET A 179 37.43 -8.19 -7.47
N ARG A 180 38.07 -8.07 -8.64
CA ARG A 180 38.78 -6.84 -9.03
C ARG A 180 37.85 -5.65 -9.14
N ILE A 181 36.64 -5.86 -9.66
CA ILE A 181 35.60 -4.82 -9.74
C ILE A 181 35.17 -4.42 -8.32
N VAL A 182 34.97 -5.40 -7.43
CA VAL A 182 34.64 -5.13 -6.01
C VAL A 182 35.73 -4.28 -5.35
N GLU A 183 37.01 -4.59 -5.59
CA GLU A 183 38.15 -3.79 -5.09
C GLU A 183 38.19 -2.37 -5.66
N GLU A 184 37.86 -2.19 -6.94
CA GLU A 184 37.73 -0.87 -7.55
C GLU A 184 36.63 -0.05 -6.90
N TYR A 185 35.44 -0.64 -6.71
CA TYR A 185 34.33 0.02 -6.02
C TYR A 185 34.68 0.35 -4.56
N ALA A 186 35.40 -0.53 -3.86
CA ALA A 186 35.88 -0.26 -2.51
C ALA A 186 36.81 0.97 -2.46
N LYS A 187 37.73 1.13 -3.43
CA LYS A 187 38.58 2.31 -3.55
C LYS A 187 37.77 3.57 -3.85
N VAL A 188 36.77 3.47 -4.73
CA VAL A 188 35.86 4.58 -5.05
C VAL A 188 35.08 5.02 -3.82
N ASP A 189 34.58 4.09 -3.01
CA ASP A 189 33.82 4.42 -1.80
C ASP A 189 34.72 5.04 -0.70
N LEU A 190 35.96 4.58 -0.57
CA LEU A 190 36.96 5.23 0.29
C LEU A 190 37.23 6.67 -0.17
N ALA A 191 37.42 6.89 -1.47
CA ALA A 191 37.60 8.22 -2.03
C ALA A 191 36.36 9.12 -1.83
N LYS A 192 35.14 8.57 -1.97
CA LYS A 192 33.91 9.31 -1.68
C LYS A 192 33.83 9.71 -0.20
N ARG A 193 34.21 8.82 0.72
CA ARG A 193 34.24 9.10 2.16
C ARG A 193 35.28 10.17 2.51
N THR A 194 36.47 10.10 1.93
CA THR A 194 37.52 11.11 2.16
C THR A 194 37.13 12.47 1.59
N LEU A 195 36.54 12.52 0.39
CA LEU A 195 36.02 13.77 -0.18
C LEU A 195 34.89 14.37 0.66
N LYS A 196 33.98 13.54 1.19
CA LYS A 196 32.96 14.01 2.14
C LYS A 196 33.60 14.56 3.42
N ALA A 197 34.58 13.86 4.00
CA ALA A 197 35.27 14.32 5.20
C ALA A 197 36.06 15.62 4.98
N GLN A 198 36.75 15.75 3.84
CA GLN A 198 37.45 16.97 3.44
C GLN A 198 36.49 18.14 3.27
N LYS A 199 35.35 17.95 2.60
CA LYS A 199 34.30 18.98 2.49
C LYS A 199 33.77 19.42 3.85
N MET A 200 33.47 18.47 4.75
CA MET A 200 33.03 18.79 6.11
C MET A 200 34.11 19.56 6.89
N GLN A 201 35.39 19.20 6.74
CA GLN A 201 36.51 19.93 7.36
C GLN A 201 36.70 21.33 6.77
N GLU A 202 36.57 21.48 5.46
CA GLU A 202 36.62 22.77 4.77
C GLU A 202 35.43 23.66 5.14
N GLU A 203 34.24 23.10 5.35
CA GLU A 203 33.07 23.83 5.86
C GLU A 203 33.24 24.28 7.31
N LEU A 204 33.84 23.44 8.16
CA LEU A 204 34.23 23.81 9.52
C LEU A 204 35.34 24.88 9.53
N ALA A 205 36.33 24.75 8.64
CA ALA A 205 37.46 25.69 8.54
C ALA A 205 37.08 27.03 7.87
N SER A 206 36.16 27.02 6.91
CA SER A 206 35.66 28.21 6.22
C SER A 206 34.66 29.01 7.04
N GLY A 207 34.29 28.55 8.25
CA GLY A 207 33.54 29.32 9.23
C GLY A 207 32.08 29.64 8.85
N LYS A 208 31.53 29.02 7.80
CA LYS A 208 30.12 29.21 7.42
C LYS A 208 29.12 28.69 8.46
N LEU A 209 29.52 27.77 9.33
CA LEU A 209 28.75 27.36 10.51
C LEU A 209 28.71 28.45 11.60
N THR A 210 29.70 29.33 11.66
CA THR A 210 29.83 30.36 12.70
C THR A 210 28.93 31.59 12.43
N GLU A 211 28.55 31.85 11.18
CA GLU A 211 27.63 32.94 10.85
C GLU A 211 26.16 32.61 11.21
N GLN A 212 25.77 31.33 11.21
CA GLN A 212 24.41 30.93 11.63
C GLN A 212 24.26 30.90 13.16
N ALA A 213 25.37 30.70 13.91
CA ALA A 213 25.39 30.78 15.37
C ALA A 213 25.41 32.22 15.92
N ASN A 214 25.89 33.20 15.15
CA ASN A 214 26.06 34.58 15.61
C ASN A 214 24.80 35.47 15.54
N SER A 215 23.67 34.97 15.04
CA SER A 215 22.37 35.68 15.15
C SER A 215 21.66 35.47 16.50
N ARG A 216 22.18 34.63 17.41
CA ARG A 216 21.48 34.23 18.65
C ARG A 216 22.31 34.46 19.92
N LYS A 217 22.93 35.63 20.08
CA LYS A 217 23.49 36.08 21.36
C LYS A 217 23.14 37.55 21.62
N GLN A 218 21.92 37.76 22.11
CA GLN A 218 21.57 38.94 22.91
C GLN A 218 20.93 38.42 24.21
N TRP A 219 21.57 38.76 25.33
CA TRP A 219 21.30 38.39 26.74
C TRP A 219 21.74 36.96 27.11
N GLY A 220 22.56 36.69 28.14
CA GLY A 220 23.19 37.49 29.17
C GLY A 220 23.45 36.59 30.39
N ASP A 221 24.72 36.23 30.60
CA ASP A 221 25.46 35.91 31.84
C ASP A 221 25.00 34.83 32.86
N GLY A 222 25.96 34.03 33.35
CA GLY A 222 25.84 33.25 34.60
C GLY A 222 26.41 31.82 34.57
N GLU A 223 27.71 31.69 34.76
CA GLU A 223 28.48 30.44 34.90
C GLU A 223 28.35 29.83 36.31
N HIS A 224 27.91 28.57 36.47
CA HIS A 224 28.53 27.61 37.40
C HIS A 224 27.99 26.17 37.26
N ASN A 225 28.92 25.23 37.48
CA ASN A 225 28.84 23.78 37.46
C ASN A 225 27.88 23.16 38.51
N SER A 226 27.48 21.91 38.27
CA SER A 226 26.90 20.87 39.15
C SER A 226 25.36 20.69 39.23
N GLN A 227 24.93 19.56 38.65
CA GLN A 227 24.00 18.57 39.20
C GLN A 227 22.67 19.06 39.80
N ALA A 228 21.58 18.96 39.04
CA ALA A 228 20.26 18.49 39.50
C ALA A 228 19.28 18.40 38.32
N GLU A 229 18.45 17.36 38.35
CA GLU A 229 17.39 17.04 37.42
C GLU A 229 16.36 18.18 37.25
N ARG A 230 15.97 18.46 36.00
CA ARG A 230 14.61 18.87 35.67
C ARG A 230 14.32 18.73 34.18
N GLU A 231 13.28 17.97 33.92
CA GLU A 231 12.56 17.80 32.65
C GLU A 231 12.27 19.15 31.98
N HIS A 232 12.69 19.29 30.72
CA HIS A 232 11.98 20.10 29.73
C HIS A 232 12.31 19.58 28.33
N ASN A 233 11.42 18.74 27.81
CA ASN A 233 11.38 18.30 26.41
C ASN A 233 11.51 19.50 25.46
N SER A 234 12.52 19.46 24.59
CA SER A 234 12.53 20.20 23.33
C SER A 234 13.38 19.45 22.29
N GLU A 235 13.13 18.14 22.15
CA GLU A 235 13.74 17.30 21.10
C GLU A 235 12.95 17.35 19.78
N ASP A 236 11.78 18.02 19.73
CA ASP A 236 10.88 18.01 18.55
C ASP A 236 11.17 19.10 17.49
N GLU A 237 12.06 20.07 17.71
CA GLU A 237 12.26 21.18 16.73
C GLU A 237 13.50 21.02 15.82
N ASP A 238 14.43 20.12 16.13
CA ASP A 238 15.67 19.96 15.36
C ASP A 238 15.69 18.74 14.42
N GLU A 239 14.72 17.81 14.55
CA GLU A 239 14.66 16.60 13.71
C GLU A 239 14.01 16.87 12.32
N ASP A 240 13.00 17.75 12.27
CA ASP A 240 12.32 18.13 11.02
C ASP A 240 13.22 18.95 10.06
N LYS A 241 14.22 19.66 10.60
CA LYS A 241 15.10 20.53 9.81
C LYS A 241 16.18 19.76 9.04
N TYR A 242 16.55 18.57 9.53
CA TYR A 242 17.44 17.65 8.82
C TYR A 242 16.70 16.77 7.81
N ALA A 243 15.38 16.61 7.96
CA ALA A 243 14.57 15.81 7.05
C ALA A 243 14.35 16.48 5.68
N ASP A 244 14.27 17.82 5.63
CA ASP A 244 14.02 18.58 4.40
C ASP A 244 15.25 18.70 3.47
N ASP A 245 16.48 18.56 4.00
CA ASP A 245 17.73 18.67 3.23
C ASP A 245 18.30 17.31 2.76
N ILE A 246 17.67 16.19 3.12
CA ILE A 246 18.00 14.88 2.54
C ILE A 246 17.33 14.80 1.16
N ASP A 247 18.09 15.17 0.13
CA ASP A 247 17.75 14.90 -1.26
C ASP A 247 17.52 13.40 -1.43
N MET A 248 16.26 12.99 -1.36
CA MET A 248 15.84 11.59 -1.34
C MET A 248 16.34 10.92 -2.63
N PRO A 249 17.32 10.00 -2.56
CA PRO A 249 17.96 9.48 -3.75
C PRO A 249 16.95 8.68 -4.58
N GLY A 250 16.62 9.18 -5.77
CA GLY A 250 15.73 8.51 -6.72
C GLY A 250 14.61 9.37 -7.30
N GLN A 251 14.41 10.60 -6.83
CA GLN A 251 13.42 11.51 -7.41
C GLN A 251 14.07 12.41 -8.47
N ASN A 252 14.18 11.90 -9.70
CA ASN A 252 14.70 12.70 -10.82
C ASN A 252 13.81 13.94 -11.02
N PHE A 253 14.34 15.12 -10.70
CA PHE A 253 13.68 16.39 -10.92
C PHE A 253 13.83 16.78 -12.40
N ASP A 254 12.90 16.34 -13.25
CA ASP A 254 12.89 16.74 -14.66
C ASP A 254 12.45 18.21 -14.76
N SER A 255 13.44 19.09 -14.91
CA SER A 255 13.31 20.55 -14.96
C SER A 255 12.43 21.05 -16.12
N LYS A 256 12.16 20.20 -17.13
CA LYS A 256 11.25 20.54 -18.25
C LYS A 256 9.77 20.36 -17.94
N ARG A 257 9.40 19.56 -16.92
CA ARG A 257 8.00 19.21 -16.65
C ARG A 257 7.46 19.65 -15.29
N ARG A 258 8.28 20.19 -14.37
CA ARG A 258 7.87 20.61 -13.00
C ARG A 258 6.97 19.60 -12.27
N ILE A 259 7.04 18.32 -12.63
CA ILE A 259 6.31 17.24 -11.97
C ILE A 259 7.37 16.26 -11.53
N THR A 260 7.51 16.09 -10.21
CA THR A 260 8.30 14.99 -9.67
C THR A 260 7.53 13.71 -9.98
N VAL A 261 8.11 12.85 -10.82
CA VAL A 261 7.56 11.50 -11.05
C VAL A 261 7.83 10.72 -9.77
N ARG A 262 7.00 10.91 -8.74
CA ARG A 262 6.95 9.97 -7.63
C ARG A 262 6.43 8.66 -8.20
N ASN A 263 7.07 7.55 -7.85
CA ASN A 263 6.55 6.24 -8.18
C ASN A 263 5.10 6.14 -7.65
N LEU A 264 4.14 5.86 -8.53
CA LEU A 264 2.71 5.80 -8.14
C LEU A 264 2.43 4.64 -7.19
N ARG A 265 3.31 3.63 -7.17
CA ARG A 265 3.21 2.50 -6.25
C ARG A 265 3.73 2.91 -4.88
N ILE A 266 2.84 2.81 -3.90
CA ILE A 266 3.14 2.92 -2.47
C ILE A 266 4.08 1.76 -2.09
N ARG A 267 5.22 2.07 -1.45
CA ARG A 267 6.27 1.09 -1.18
C ARG A 267 6.00 0.31 0.10
N GLU A 268 5.27 0.92 1.02
CA GLU A 268 4.80 0.39 2.30
C GLU A 268 3.79 -0.77 2.08
N ASP A 269 3.00 -0.69 1.01
CA ASP A 269 2.00 -1.70 0.67
C ASP A 269 2.63 -2.90 -0.07
N ILE A 270 2.83 -3.98 0.68
CA ILE A 270 3.30 -5.26 0.14
C ILE A 270 2.20 -5.87 -0.75
N ALA A 271 2.55 -6.17 -2.00
CA ALA A 271 1.66 -6.85 -2.93
C ALA A 271 1.24 -8.22 -2.39
N LYS A 272 -0.02 -8.61 -2.62
CA LYS A 272 -0.61 -9.84 -2.05
C LYS A 272 0.23 -11.10 -2.29
N TYR A 273 0.72 -11.31 -3.51
CA TYR A 273 1.54 -12.48 -3.89
C TYR A 273 2.98 -12.47 -3.35
N LEU A 274 3.46 -11.34 -2.82
CA LEU A 274 4.78 -11.26 -2.16
C LEU A 274 4.68 -11.51 -0.66
N ARG A 275 3.47 -11.74 -0.15
CA ARG A 275 3.23 -11.91 1.27
C ARG A 275 3.75 -13.26 1.77
N ASN A 276 3.63 -14.30 0.94
CA ASN A 276 4.29 -15.59 1.10
C ASN A 276 4.88 -16.01 -0.25
N LEU A 277 6.18 -16.33 -0.28
CA LEU A 277 6.92 -16.70 -1.50
C LEU A 277 6.87 -18.20 -1.77
N ASP A 278 6.31 -18.99 -0.85
CA ASP A 278 6.10 -20.41 -1.07
C ASP A 278 5.08 -20.60 -2.20
N PRO A 279 5.40 -21.38 -3.26
CA PRO A 279 4.53 -21.53 -4.43
C PRO A 279 3.20 -22.21 -4.11
N ASN A 280 3.14 -22.95 -2.99
CA ASN A 280 1.95 -23.68 -2.53
C ASN A 280 1.18 -22.94 -1.42
N SER A 281 1.43 -21.64 -1.22
CA SER A 281 0.78 -20.84 -0.19
C SER A 281 -0.68 -20.53 -0.53
N ALA A 282 -0.96 -19.38 -1.14
CA ALA A 282 -2.29 -18.97 -1.56
C ALA A 282 -2.27 -18.54 -3.03
N TYR A 283 -3.27 -19.00 -3.78
CA TYR A 283 -3.39 -18.63 -5.19
C TYR A 283 -3.75 -17.15 -5.33
N TYR A 284 -2.91 -16.42 -6.05
CA TYR A 284 -3.16 -15.04 -6.48
C TYR A 284 -3.52 -15.04 -7.97
N ASP A 285 -4.70 -14.55 -8.31
CA ASP A 285 -5.07 -14.32 -9.72
C ASP A 285 -4.53 -12.95 -10.17
N PRO A 286 -3.51 -12.89 -11.05
CA PRO A 286 -2.95 -11.62 -11.52
C PRO A 286 -3.91 -10.84 -12.42
N LYS A 287 -4.94 -11.48 -12.99
CA LYS A 287 -5.91 -10.82 -13.87
C LYS A 287 -6.83 -9.92 -13.06
N THR A 288 -7.47 -10.49 -12.03
CA THR A 288 -8.41 -9.79 -11.15
C THR A 288 -7.73 -9.14 -9.94
N ARG A 289 -6.45 -9.47 -9.71
CA ARG A 289 -5.66 -9.02 -8.55
C ARG A 289 -6.27 -9.44 -7.20
N ALA A 290 -6.95 -10.57 -7.19
CA ALA A 290 -7.59 -11.13 -6.00
C ALA A 290 -6.77 -12.31 -5.43
N MET A 291 -6.64 -12.34 -4.11
CA MET A 291 -6.08 -13.49 -3.38
C MET A 291 -7.18 -14.02 -2.48
N ARG A 292 -7.61 -15.26 -2.73
CA ARG A 292 -8.81 -15.79 -2.08
C ARG A 292 -8.53 -16.22 -0.65
N GLU A 293 -7.56 -17.12 -0.51
CA GLU A 293 -7.15 -17.74 0.74
C GLU A 293 -6.13 -16.88 1.49
N ASN A 294 -5.93 -17.18 2.78
CA ASN A 294 -4.92 -16.53 3.59
C ASN A 294 -3.51 -17.07 3.24
N PRO A 295 -2.54 -16.22 2.85
CA PRO A 295 -1.16 -16.65 2.60
C PRO A 295 -0.43 -17.20 3.84
N TYR A 296 -0.97 -16.95 5.04
CA TYR A 296 -0.41 -17.33 6.34
C TYR A 296 -1.09 -18.53 7.01
N ALA A 297 -1.91 -19.29 6.28
CA ALA A 297 -2.67 -20.41 6.86
C ALA A 297 -1.79 -21.43 7.60
N ASN A 298 -0.56 -21.66 7.13
CA ASN A 298 0.36 -22.66 7.69
C ASN A 298 1.30 -22.11 8.77
N THR A 299 1.34 -20.80 9.01
CA THR A 299 2.33 -20.17 9.91
C THR A 299 1.84 -20.02 11.35
N GLY A 300 0.61 -20.44 11.66
CA GLY A 300 0.05 -20.41 13.02
C GLY A 300 -0.19 -19.01 13.59
N MET A 301 -0.07 -17.97 12.77
CA MET A 301 -0.35 -16.59 13.17
C MET A 301 -1.87 -16.36 13.14
N ASN A 302 -2.39 -15.69 14.18
CA ASN A 302 -3.80 -15.35 14.24
C ASN A 302 -4.17 -14.38 13.11
N PRO A 303 -5.34 -14.52 12.47
CA PRO A 303 -5.74 -13.65 11.37
C PRO A 303 -5.83 -12.16 11.77
N ASP A 304 -6.08 -11.88 13.05
CA ASP A 304 -6.20 -10.52 13.59
C ASP A 304 -4.86 -9.82 13.79
N GLU A 305 -3.77 -10.58 13.94
CA GLU A 305 -2.40 -10.06 14.09
C GLU A 305 -1.73 -9.81 12.72
N VAL A 306 -2.35 -10.31 11.65
CA VAL A 306 -1.79 -10.31 10.30
C VAL A 306 -2.40 -9.17 9.49
N GLY A 307 -1.56 -8.34 8.87
CA GLY A 307 -2.03 -7.20 8.05
C GLY A 307 -2.85 -7.57 6.80
N TYR A 308 -2.99 -8.86 6.47
CA TYR A 308 -3.87 -9.37 5.40
C TYR A 308 -4.17 -10.87 5.59
N ALA A 309 -5.43 -11.20 5.88
CA ALA A 309 -5.89 -12.58 6.12
C ALA A 309 -6.67 -13.20 4.94
N GLY A 310 -6.47 -12.68 3.71
CA GLY A 310 -7.17 -13.14 2.50
C GLY A 310 -8.46 -12.37 2.19
N ASP A 311 -8.86 -12.35 0.91
CA ASP A 311 -10.08 -11.64 0.49
C ASP A 311 -11.36 -12.33 1.01
N ASN A 312 -11.37 -13.65 1.20
CA ASN A 312 -12.54 -14.37 1.73
C ASN A 312 -12.88 -13.94 3.17
N PHE A 313 -11.87 -13.68 3.99
CA PHE A 313 -12.06 -13.21 5.37
C PHE A 313 -12.79 -11.86 5.43
N VAL A 314 -12.40 -10.92 4.54
CA VAL A 314 -12.99 -9.57 4.50
C VAL A 314 -14.34 -9.55 3.77
N ARG A 315 -14.59 -10.44 2.79
CA ARG A 315 -15.83 -10.47 2.00
C ARG A 315 -17.09 -10.67 2.86
N HIS A 316 -16.99 -11.48 3.91
CA HIS A 316 -18.11 -11.79 4.79
C HIS A 316 -18.09 -11.00 6.10
N SER A 317 -17.20 -10.02 6.25
CA SER A 317 -17.16 -9.16 7.43
C SER A 317 -18.04 -7.90 7.26
N GLY A 318 -18.54 -7.37 8.37
CA GLY A 318 -19.32 -6.13 8.40
C GLY A 318 -20.80 -6.29 8.02
N ALA A 319 -21.31 -5.35 7.22
CA ALA A 319 -22.74 -5.22 6.91
C ALA A 319 -23.29 -6.32 5.97
N THR A 320 -22.42 -7.14 5.36
CA THR A 320 -22.85 -8.25 4.50
C THR A 320 -23.63 -9.31 5.30
N ILE A 321 -23.23 -9.56 6.56
CA ILE A 321 -23.93 -10.47 7.46
C ILE A 321 -25.32 -9.94 7.80
N THR A 322 -25.43 -8.66 8.15
CA THR A 322 -26.72 -8.05 8.50
C THR A 322 -27.66 -7.99 7.30
N MET A 323 -27.13 -7.70 6.11
CA MET A 323 -27.89 -7.74 4.85
C MET A 323 -28.33 -9.16 4.48
N ALA A 324 -27.50 -10.18 4.73
CA ALA A 324 -27.89 -11.57 4.53
C ALA A 324 -29.00 -11.99 5.50
N GLN A 325 -28.92 -11.57 6.77
CA GLN A 325 -29.97 -11.82 7.76
C GLN A 325 -31.29 -11.13 7.39
N THR A 326 -31.26 -9.88 6.91
CA THR A 326 -32.46 -9.20 6.41
C THR A 326 -33.02 -9.86 5.16
N GLN A 327 -32.17 -10.36 4.27
CA GLN A 327 -32.59 -11.10 3.07
C GLN A 327 -33.28 -12.42 3.44
N LEU A 328 -32.73 -13.18 4.40
CA LEU A 328 -33.36 -14.40 4.92
C LEU A 328 -34.72 -14.07 5.56
N PHE A 329 -34.78 -13.01 6.37
CA PHE A 329 -36.04 -12.51 6.93
C PHE A 329 -37.04 -12.12 5.84
N ALA A 330 -36.59 -11.50 4.75
CA ALA A 330 -37.43 -11.17 3.60
C ALA A 330 -38.08 -12.41 2.98
N TRP A 331 -37.29 -13.47 2.75
CA TRP A 331 -37.78 -14.72 2.18
C TRP A 331 -38.77 -15.42 3.13
N GLU A 332 -38.48 -15.48 4.43
CA GLU A 332 -39.42 -16.03 5.42
C GLU A 332 -40.73 -15.21 5.50
N ALA A 333 -40.63 -13.89 5.43
CA ALA A 333 -41.78 -12.99 5.46
C ALA A 333 -42.63 -13.12 4.19
N TYR A 334 -41.98 -13.35 3.04
CA TYR A 334 -42.63 -13.62 1.77
C TYR A 334 -43.36 -14.97 1.77
N GLU A 335 -42.73 -16.03 2.31
CA GLU A 335 -43.37 -17.34 2.49
C GLU A 335 -44.57 -17.27 3.44
N LYS A 336 -44.52 -16.41 4.47
CA LYS A 336 -45.64 -16.13 5.37
C LYS A 336 -46.75 -15.28 4.73
N GLY A 337 -46.57 -14.82 3.49
CA GLY A 337 -47.56 -14.07 2.73
C GLY A 337 -47.52 -12.55 2.91
N SER A 338 -46.47 -11.99 3.52
CA SER A 338 -46.27 -10.54 3.51
C SER A 338 -45.46 -10.12 2.29
N GLU A 339 -45.99 -9.19 1.49
CA GLU A 339 -45.34 -8.68 0.28
C GLU A 339 -44.26 -7.65 0.66
N VAL A 340 -43.08 -8.15 1.04
CA VAL A 340 -41.89 -7.35 1.35
C VAL A 340 -40.69 -7.90 0.59
N HIS A 341 -39.89 -7.01 0.01
CA HIS A 341 -38.75 -7.39 -0.81
C HIS A 341 -37.57 -6.45 -0.53
N LEU A 342 -36.37 -7.00 -0.33
CA LEU A 342 -35.20 -6.21 0.08
C LEU A 342 -34.85 -5.12 -0.93
N GLN A 343 -34.91 -5.40 -2.23
CA GLN A 343 -34.54 -4.44 -3.27
C GLN A 343 -35.69 -3.50 -3.67
N ALA A 344 -36.96 -3.88 -3.45
CA ALA A 344 -38.10 -3.07 -3.87
C ALA A 344 -38.53 -2.13 -2.74
N ASP A 345 -38.64 -2.66 -1.52
CA ASP A 345 -39.07 -1.94 -0.32
C ASP A 345 -38.01 -2.04 0.81
N PRO A 346 -36.77 -1.57 0.60
CA PRO A 346 -35.66 -1.78 1.54
C PRO A 346 -35.95 -1.22 2.93
N THR A 347 -36.48 0.00 3.02
CA THR A 347 -36.72 0.70 4.29
C THR A 347 -37.89 0.10 5.06
N LYS A 348 -38.98 -0.27 4.38
CA LYS A 348 -40.12 -0.99 4.98
C LYS A 348 -39.65 -2.32 5.57
N LEU A 349 -38.84 -3.07 4.82
CA LEU A 349 -38.29 -4.33 5.29
C LEU A 349 -37.34 -4.15 6.47
N GLU A 350 -36.52 -3.10 6.44
CA GLU A 350 -35.58 -2.78 7.51
C GLU A 350 -36.31 -2.41 8.82
N LEU A 351 -37.36 -1.58 8.75
CA LEU A 351 -38.23 -1.28 9.89
C LEU A 351 -38.93 -2.55 10.43
N LEU A 352 -39.43 -3.41 9.55
CA LEU A 352 -40.00 -4.69 9.95
C LEU A 352 -38.97 -5.60 10.62
N HIS A 353 -37.74 -5.64 10.11
CA HIS A 353 -36.66 -6.41 10.69
C HIS A 353 -36.21 -5.86 12.05
N GLN A 354 -36.17 -4.54 12.23
CA GLN A 354 -35.93 -3.92 13.54
C GLN A 354 -37.04 -4.29 14.53
N SER A 355 -38.31 -4.19 14.11
CA SER A 355 -39.45 -4.60 14.94
C SER A 355 -39.39 -6.10 15.29
N PHE A 356 -38.95 -6.93 14.34
CA PHE A 356 -38.74 -8.35 14.55
C PHE A 356 -37.60 -8.64 15.52
N LYS A 357 -36.50 -7.87 15.49
CA LYS A 357 -35.42 -8.00 16.49
C LYS A 357 -35.92 -7.68 17.89
N VAL A 358 -36.69 -6.61 18.08
CA VAL A 358 -37.29 -6.27 19.38
C VAL A 358 -38.18 -7.42 19.86
N LYS A 359 -39.10 -7.89 19.01
CA LYS A 359 -39.96 -9.04 19.32
C LYS A 359 -39.18 -10.33 19.59
N LYS A 360 -38.06 -10.54 18.91
CA LYS A 360 -37.19 -11.71 19.10
C LYS A 360 -36.49 -11.66 20.47
N GLU A 361 -36.08 -10.48 20.92
CA GLU A 361 -35.50 -10.31 22.26
C GLU A 361 -36.57 -10.46 23.37
N GLU A 362 -37.78 -9.94 23.16
CA GLU A 362 -38.92 -10.19 24.04
C GLU A 362 -39.23 -11.69 24.13
N PHE A 363 -39.33 -12.38 22.98
CA PHE A 363 -39.54 -13.82 22.92
C PHE A 363 -38.42 -14.62 23.59
N LYS A 364 -37.16 -14.18 23.47
CA LYS A 364 -36.04 -14.80 24.21
C LYS A 364 -36.18 -14.62 25.72
N LYS A 365 -36.64 -13.44 26.19
CA LYS A 365 -36.89 -13.20 27.62
C LYS A 365 -38.03 -14.05 28.13
N GLU A 366 -39.12 -14.16 27.39
CA GLU A 366 -40.24 -15.06 27.70
C GLU A 366 -39.78 -16.52 27.75
N GLN A 367 -38.99 -16.97 26.77
CA GLN A 367 -38.41 -18.31 26.80
C GLN A 367 -37.52 -18.53 28.03
N LYS A 368 -36.61 -17.59 28.32
CA LYS A 368 -35.75 -17.66 29.51
C LYS A 368 -36.59 -17.69 30.79
N GLY A 369 -37.63 -16.87 30.90
CA GLY A 369 -38.59 -16.87 32.01
C GLY A 369 -39.31 -18.22 32.14
N SER A 370 -39.83 -18.76 31.04
CA SER A 370 -40.50 -20.07 31.04
C SER A 370 -39.57 -21.22 31.44
N ILE A 371 -38.28 -21.13 31.09
CA ILE A 371 -37.25 -22.09 31.51
C ILE A 371 -36.96 -21.90 33.01
N LEU A 372 -36.81 -20.65 33.46
CA LEU A 372 -36.56 -20.33 34.86
C LEU A 372 -37.71 -20.80 35.78
N GLU A 373 -38.96 -20.63 35.35
CA GLU A 373 -40.15 -21.11 36.07
C GLU A 373 -40.23 -22.64 36.14
N ARG A 374 -39.81 -23.34 35.07
CA ARG A 374 -39.86 -24.81 35.00
C ARG A 374 -38.74 -25.50 35.77
N TYR A 375 -37.55 -24.91 35.77
CA TYR A 375 -36.35 -25.53 36.32
C TYR A 375 -35.89 -24.89 37.65
N GLY A 376 -36.43 -23.73 38.04
CA GLY A 376 -36.00 -22.98 39.22
C GLY A 376 -34.59 -22.38 39.06
N GLY A 377 -34.18 -21.50 39.99
CA GLY A 377 -32.84 -20.90 40.00
C GLY A 377 -32.78 -19.37 39.98
N GLU A 378 -33.90 -18.68 40.20
CA GLU A 378 -33.95 -17.21 40.32
C GLU A 378 -33.02 -16.68 41.43
N GLU A 379 -32.92 -17.43 42.55
CA GLU A 379 -32.04 -17.12 43.69
C GLU A 379 -30.53 -17.12 43.36
N HIS A 380 -30.12 -17.68 42.22
CA HIS A 380 -28.72 -17.70 41.76
C HIS A 380 -28.40 -16.63 40.70
N LEU A 381 -29.41 -15.90 40.21
CA LEU A 381 -29.23 -14.80 39.26
C LEU A 381 -28.93 -13.48 39.96
N ASP A 382 -29.51 -13.27 41.14
CA ASP A 382 -29.19 -12.13 42.00
C ASP A 382 -27.84 -12.37 42.67
N VAL A 383 -26.78 -11.91 42.00
CA VAL A 383 -25.43 -11.92 42.55
C VAL A 383 -25.43 -11.06 43.83
N PRO A 384 -25.18 -11.64 45.01
CA PRO A 384 -25.07 -10.86 46.24
C PRO A 384 -23.99 -9.78 46.09
N PRO A 385 -24.09 -8.64 46.79
CA PRO A 385 -23.05 -7.62 46.77
C PRO A 385 -21.67 -8.25 46.99
N GLN A 386 -20.66 -7.74 46.28
CA GLN A 386 -19.32 -8.35 46.18
C GLN A 386 -18.66 -8.60 47.54
N GLU A 387 -19.01 -7.77 48.54
CA GLU A 387 -18.65 -7.92 49.95
C GLU A 387 -19.11 -9.26 50.56
N LEU A 388 -20.32 -9.71 50.23
CA LEU A 388 -20.88 -10.97 50.71
C LEU A 388 -20.33 -12.19 49.95
N LEU A 389 -19.92 -12.00 48.69
CA LEU A 389 -19.31 -13.06 47.87
C LEU A 389 -17.89 -13.41 48.31
N LEU A 390 -17.08 -12.40 48.66
CA LEU A 390 -15.71 -12.61 49.12
C LEU A 390 -15.61 -12.91 50.62
N ALA A 391 -16.70 -12.74 51.38
CA ALA A 391 -16.75 -12.90 52.84
C ALA A 391 -15.62 -12.15 53.58
N GLN A 392 -15.05 -11.12 52.95
CA GLN A 392 -14.01 -10.26 53.51
C GLN A 392 -14.71 -9.03 54.07
N THR A 393 -14.73 -8.91 55.39
CA THR A 393 -15.28 -7.73 56.10
C THR A 393 -14.27 -6.59 56.23
N GLU A 394 -13.12 -6.71 55.56
CA GLU A 394 -11.98 -5.82 55.74
C GLU A 394 -11.48 -5.31 54.39
N ASP A 395 -11.69 -4.02 54.13
CA ASP A 395 -11.10 -3.32 53.00
C ASP A 395 -9.61 -3.09 53.27
N TYR A 396 -8.74 -3.72 52.47
CA TYR A 396 -7.31 -3.56 52.61
C TYR A 396 -6.87 -2.16 52.13
N LEU A 397 -6.51 -1.29 53.09
CA LEU A 397 -6.00 0.06 52.84
C LEU A 397 -4.48 0.12 53.07
N GLU A 398 -3.71 0.36 52.00
CA GLU A 398 -2.28 0.62 52.13
C GLU A 398 -2.05 2.12 52.39
N TYR A 399 -1.48 2.47 53.53
CA TYR A 399 -1.09 3.85 53.84
C TYR A 399 0.38 4.10 53.46
N SER A 400 0.65 5.20 52.79
CA SER A 400 2.01 5.73 52.64
C SER A 400 2.59 6.10 54.00
N ARG A 401 3.92 6.22 54.08
CA ARG A 401 4.63 6.69 55.30
C ARG A 401 4.17 8.07 55.80
N HIS A 402 3.48 8.84 54.96
CA HIS A 402 2.91 10.15 55.28
C HIS A 402 1.41 10.09 55.64
N GLY A 403 0.82 8.90 55.74
CA GLY A 403 -0.59 8.69 56.10
C GLY A 403 -1.59 8.81 54.95
N ALA A 404 -1.15 9.07 53.72
CA ALA A 404 -2.03 9.08 52.54
C ALA A 404 -2.26 7.65 52.03
N VAL A 405 -3.52 7.27 51.77
CA VAL A 405 -3.89 5.95 51.22
C VAL A 405 -3.41 5.81 49.77
N ILE A 406 -2.66 4.74 49.47
CA ILE A 406 -2.08 4.42 48.16
C ILE A 406 -2.96 3.41 47.41
N LYS A 407 -3.50 2.39 48.09
CA LYS A 407 -4.36 1.35 47.52
C LYS A 407 -5.54 1.06 48.44
N GLY A 408 -6.67 0.68 47.85
CA GLY A 408 -7.89 0.27 48.56
C GLY A 408 -8.97 1.34 48.70
N GLN A 409 -8.72 2.58 48.28
CA GLN A 409 -9.81 3.56 48.14
C GLN A 409 -10.63 3.25 46.89
N GLU A 410 -11.92 3.00 47.06
CA GLU A 410 -12.86 3.00 45.95
C GLU A 410 -12.73 4.32 45.18
N LYS A 411 -12.66 4.23 43.85
CA LYS A 411 -12.51 5.42 43.00
C LYS A 411 -13.71 6.33 43.24
N ALA A 412 -13.48 7.49 43.85
CA ALA A 412 -14.51 8.49 44.04
C ALA A 412 -15.15 8.83 42.69
N VAL A 413 -16.48 8.88 42.65
CA VAL A 413 -17.24 9.27 41.45
C VAL A 413 -16.78 10.67 41.04
N ALA A 414 -16.30 10.79 39.80
CA ALA A 414 -15.73 12.04 39.29
C ALA A 414 -16.80 13.16 39.31
N ARG A 415 -16.61 14.18 40.15
CA ARG A 415 -17.39 15.43 40.13
C ARG A 415 -16.76 16.39 39.12
N SER A 416 -17.57 17.17 38.40
CA SER A 416 -17.04 18.16 37.47
C SER A 416 -16.35 19.34 38.19
N LYS A 417 -15.65 20.19 37.42
CA LYS A 417 -14.93 21.38 37.92
C LYS A 417 -15.85 22.43 38.57
N TYR A 418 -17.16 22.34 38.33
CA TYR A 418 -18.15 23.28 38.82
C TYR A 418 -18.81 22.71 40.08
N GLU A 419 -19.27 23.58 40.99
CA GLU A 419 -20.02 23.16 42.16
C GLU A 419 -21.35 22.54 41.71
N GLU A 420 -21.42 21.21 41.72
CA GLU A 420 -22.62 20.44 41.46
C GLU A 420 -23.54 20.49 42.69
N ASP A 421 -24.86 20.41 42.46
CA ASP A 421 -25.88 20.34 43.51
C ASP A 421 -25.99 21.56 44.46
N VAL A 422 -25.63 22.77 44.01
CA VAL A 422 -25.86 24.00 44.79
C VAL A 422 -27.34 24.38 44.78
N LEU A 423 -28.03 24.04 45.87
CA LEU A 423 -29.44 24.35 46.10
C LEU A 423 -29.56 25.76 46.68
N VAL A 424 -29.98 26.72 45.85
CA VAL A 424 -30.16 28.12 46.25
C VAL A 424 -31.58 28.33 46.81
N ASN A 425 -31.73 29.08 47.89
CA ASN A 425 -33.02 29.57 48.43
C ASN A 425 -34.13 28.50 48.60
N ASN A 426 -33.79 27.38 49.26
CA ASN A 426 -34.67 26.27 49.66
C ASN A 426 -35.37 25.53 48.50
N HIS A 427 -34.84 25.61 47.28
CA HIS A 427 -35.25 24.72 46.19
C HIS A 427 -34.68 23.31 46.41
N THR A 428 -35.42 22.27 45.98
CA THR A 428 -34.95 20.86 46.03
C THR A 428 -34.28 20.40 44.73
N CYS A 429 -34.24 21.29 43.72
CA CYS A 429 -33.60 21.04 42.44
C CYS A 429 -32.76 22.25 42.03
N ILE A 430 -31.71 22.02 41.25
CA ILE A 430 -30.79 23.06 40.79
C ILE A 430 -31.46 23.95 39.74
N TRP A 431 -31.01 25.19 39.61
CA TRP A 431 -31.42 26.07 38.51
C TRP A 431 -31.04 25.46 37.16
N GLY A 432 -31.99 25.37 36.22
CA GLY A 432 -31.80 24.68 34.94
C GLY A 432 -32.27 23.22 34.93
N SER A 433 -32.78 22.72 36.07
CA SER A 433 -33.44 21.40 36.15
C SER A 433 -34.80 21.34 35.44
N TYR A 434 -35.34 22.48 35.02
CA TYR A 434 -36.58 22.60 34.26
C TYR A 434 -36.42 23.54 33.08
N TRP A 435 -36.99 23.18 31.94
CA TRP A 435 -36.95 23.96 30.70
C TRP A 435 -38.33 23.94 30.07
N LYS A 436 -38.85 25.13 29.74
CA LYS A 436 -40.09 25.28 28.97
C LYS A 436 -40.05 26.62 28.22
N ASP A 437 -40.46 26.60 26.95
CA ASP A 437 -40.64 27.78 26.09
C ASP A 437 -39.45 28.78 26.07
N GLY A 438 -38.21 28.28 26.00
CA GLY A 438 -37.01 29.11 25.87
C GLY A 438 -36.42 29.60 27.21
N CYS A 439 -37.06 29.29 28.33
CA CYS A 439 -36.62 29.70 29.67
C CYS A 439 -36.20 28.51 30.54
N TRP A 440 -35.06 28.66 31.21
CA TRP A 440 -34.60 27.74 32.26
C TRP A 440 -35.23 28.10 33.60
N GLY A 441 -35.58 27.10 34.39
CA GLY A 441 -36.21 27.26 35.70
C GLY A 441 -35.87 26.13 36.68
N TYR A 442 -36.54 26.15 37.83
CA TYR A 442 -36.43 25.13 38.87
C TYR A 442 -37.52 24.06 38.73
N LYS A 443 -37.16 22.77 38.73
CA LYS A 443 -38.13 21.64 38.60
C LYS A 443 -39.07 21.50 39.79
N CYS A 444 -38.66 21.91 40.98
CA CYS A 444 -39.46 21.80 42.20
C CYS A 444 -40.65 22.76 42.23
N CYS A 445 -40.49 23.97 41.68
CA CYS A 445 -41.45 25.07 41.81
C CYS A 445 -41.93 25.65 40.44
N TYR A 446 -41.38 25.17 39.32
CA TYR A 446 -41.57 25.68 37.94
C TYR A 446 -41.39 27.19 37.77
N SER A 447 -40.61 27.81 38.66
CA SER A 447 -40.26 29.23 38.57
C SER A 447 -39.14 29.43 37.54
N PHE A 448 -39.34 30.40 36.64
CA PHE A 448 -38.37 30.85 35.64
C PHE A 448 -37.54 32.05 36.12
N ILE A 449 -37.55 32.37 37.43
CA ILE A 449 -36.75 33.46 38.01
C ILE A 449 -35.63 32.89 38.88
N LYS A 450 -34.38 33.15 38.48
CA LYS A 450 -33.18 32.69 39.19
C LYS A 450 -33.10 33.36 40.56
N MET A 451 -32.78 32.60 41.61
CA MET A 451 -32.72 33.06 43.01
C MET A 451 -34.07 33.41 43.66
N SER A 452 -35.21 33.06 43.07
CA SER A 452 -36.49 33.10 43.78
C SER A 452 -36.50 32.10 44.96
N TYR A 453 -37.29 32.35 46.00
CA TYR A 453 -37.53 31.35 47.06
C TYR A 453 -38.48 30.27 46.54
N CYS A 454 -38.26 29.00 46.89
CA CYS A 454 -39.16 27.94 46.43
C CYS A 454 -40.54 28.06 47.08
N THR A 455 -41.56 28.16 46.24
CA THR A 455 -42.98 28.21 46.60
C THR A 455 -43.62 26.83 46.81
N GLY A 456 -42.82 25.75 46.85
CA GLY A 456 -43.28 24.36 46.86
C GLY A 456 -44.24 24.00 45.72
N ASP A 457 -45.11 23.02 45.98
CA ASP A 457 -46.11 22.52 45.03
C ASP A 457 -47.12 23.57 44.58
N ALA A 458 -47.38 24.58 45.40
CA ALA A 458 -48.27 25.69 45.05
C ALA A 458 -47.77 26.49 43.84
N GLY A 459 -46.45 26.56 43.63
CA GLY A 459 -45.85 27.23 42.45
C GLY A 459 -46.09 26.48 41.14
N ARG A 460 -46.19 25.14 41.19
CA ARG A 460 -46.41 24.32 39.99
C ARG A 460 -47.78 24.54 39.37
N HIS A 461 -48.79 24.83 40.19
CA HIS A 461 -50.14 25.09 39.71
C HIS A 461 -50.28 26.51 39.16
N ASN A 462 -49.72 27.52 39.83
CA ASN A 462 -49.83 28.92 39.42
C ASN A 462 -48.98 29.28 38.18
N ASN A 463 -47.83 28.64 37.98
CA ASN A 463 -46.95 28.92 36.82
C ASN A 463 -47.40 28.23 35.51
N SER A 464 -48.50 27.50 35.51
CA SER A 464 -49.04 26.90 34.28
C SER A 464 -49.72 27.93 33.35
N ASP A 465 -50.15 29.06 33.89
CA ASP A 465 -50.93 30.09 33.19
C ASP A 465 -50.14 31.38 32.88
N ILE A 466 -48.85 31.45 33.25
CA ILE A 466 -48.02 32.62 32.95
C ILE A 466 -47.42 32.46 31.54
N VAL A 467 -48.09 33.09 30.57
CA VAL A 467 -47.52 33.37 29.25
C VAL A 467 -46.50 34.50 29.43
N CYS A 468 -45.23 34.21 29.16
CA CYS A 468 -44.19 35.23 29.12
C CYS A 468 -44.48 36.16 27.94
N VAL A 469 -44.93 37.37 28.24
CA VAL A 469 -45.09 38.45 27.26
C VAL A 469 -43.67 38.99 26.98
N PRO A 470 -43.16 38.94 25.74
CA PRO A 470 -41.97 39.70 25.39
C PRO A 470 -42.38 41.17 25.37
N ASP A 471 -41.78 41.96 26.25
CA ASP A 471 -41.92 43.41 26.24
C ASP A 471 -41.19 43.92 24.98
N VAL A 472 -41.98 44.37 24.00
CA VAL A 472 -41.50 44.99 22.77
C VAL A 472 -41.63 46.50 22.96
N GLU A 473 -40.54 47.14 23.36
CA GLU A 473 -40.34 48.57 23.14
C GLU A 473 -39.39 48.76 21.94
N GLU A 474 -39.94 49.23 20.83
CA GLU A 474 -39.20 49.71 19.65
C GLU A 474 -38.50 51.03 19.98
N ILE A 475 -37.16 51.05 20.17
CA ILE A 475 -36.26 52.15 19.76
C ILE A 475 -34.82 51.60 19.54
N GLN A 476 -34.35 51.74 18.29
CA GLN A 476 -32.97 51.63 17.76
C GLN A 476 -32.37 50.22 17.54
N GLU A 477 -32.23 49.87 16.25
CA GLU A 477 -31.48 48.72 15.73
C GLU A 477 -30.00 48.77 16.13
N GLU A 478 -29.64 48.14 17.24
CA GLU A 478 -28.26 47.72 17.54
C GLU A 478 -28.19 46.19 17.54
N GLN A 479 -27.55 45.64 16.52
CA GLN A 479 -27.33 44.21 16.31
C GLN A 479 -26.46 43.63 17.43
N TYR A 480 -27.07 42.89 18.37
CA TYR A 480 -26.33 41.99 19.25
C TYR A 480 -25.96 40.71 18.49
N GLU A 481 -24.68 40.55 18.17
CA GLU A 481 -24.12 39.33 17.56
C GLU A 481 -24.21 38.14 18.53
N GLU A 482 -24.72 37.00 18.05
CA GLU A 482 -24.64 35.71 18.75
C GLU A 482 -23.18 35.35 19.08
N PRO A 483 -22.89 34.79 20.27
CA PRO A 483 -21.52 34.38 20.61
C PRO A 483 -21.09 33.21 19.73
N LYS A 484 -20.05 33.46 18.93
CA LYS A 484 -19.46 32.55 17.95
C LYS A 484 -19.09 31.20 18.55
N THR A 485 -19.37 30.14 17.81
CA THR A 485 -19.03 28.77 18.19
C THR A 485 -17.51 28.56 18.26
N LEU A 486 -17.03 27.59 19.05
CA LEU A 486 -15.58 27.31 19.19
C LEU A 486 -14.88 27.03 17.84
N MET A 487 -15.59 26.44 16.88
CA MET A 487 -15.08 26.26 15.51
C MET A 487 -14.93 27.59 14.76
N GLU A 488 -15.90 28.50 14.89
CA GLU A 488 -15.82 29.83 14.26
C GLU A 488 -14.73 30.68 14.90
N MET A 489 -14.57 30.61 16.23
CA MET A 489 -13.46 31.23 16.96
C MET A 489 -12.09 30.73 16.48
N HIS A 490 -11.96 29.44 16.15
CA HIS A 490 -10.72 28.88 15.60
C HIS A 490 -10.46 29.34 14.16
N GLN A 491 -11.50 29.36 13.32
CA GLN A 491 -11.40 29.85 11.94
C GLN A 491 -11.11 31.36 11.88
N GLU A 492 -11.65 32.15 12.81
CA GLU A 492 -11.35 33.57 12.94
C GLU A 492 -9.94 33.82 13.44
N LYS A 493 -9.43 33.03 14.40
CA LYS A 493 -8.02 33.10 14.82
C LYS A 493 -7.06 32.81 13.66
N LEU A 494 -7.35 31.80 12.84
CA LEU A 494 -6.56 31.50 11.63
C LEU A 494 -6.62 32.64 10.59
N LYS A 495 -7.77 33.31 10.47
CA LYS A 495 -7.93 34.49 9.59
C LYS A 495 -7.23 35.74 10.16
N GLU A 496 -7.24 35.93 11.48
CA GLU A 496 -6.51 37.00 12.17
C GLU A 496 -5.01 36.83 12.07
N GLU A 497 -4.48 35.61 12.21
CA GLU A 497 -3.06 35.33 12.02
C GLU A 497 -2.63 35.61 10.58
N LYS A 498 -3.47 35.25 9.60
CA LYS A 498 -3.26 35.62 8.19
C LYS A 498 -3.34 37.15 7.97
N LYS A 499 -4.23 37.87 8.67
CA LYS A 499 -4.31 39.35 8.63
C LYS A 499 -3.14 40.03 9.35
N LYS A 500 -2.64 39.50 10.47
CA LYS A 500 -1.45 39.98 11.18
C LYS A 500 -0.18 39.76 10.34
N LYS A 501 -0.07 38.62 9.63
CA LYS A 501 0.96 38.40 8.60
C LYS A 501 0.87 39.41 7.44
N LYS A 502 -0.35 39.77 6.99
CA LYS A 502 -0.55 40.84 5.97
C LYS A 502 -0.28 42.25 6.50
N LYS A 503 -0.61 42.58 7.76
CA LYS A 503 -0.32 43.88 8.39
C LYS A 503 1.17 44.10 8.65
N LYS A 504 1.92 43.06 9.05
CA LYS A 504 3.40 43.12 9.13
C LYS A 504 4.05 43.41 7.76
N LYS A 505 3.44 42.95 6.65
CA LYS A 505 3.87 43.25 5.28
C LYS A 505 3.54 44.68 4.80
N LYS A 506 2.67 45.42 5.50
CA LYS A 506 2.21 46.76 5.10
C LYS A 506 2.92 47.92 5.84
N HIS A 507 3.75 47.62 6.83
CA HIS A 507 4.51 48.63 7.60
C HIS A 507 5.81 49.13 6.94
N HIS A 508 6.19 48.62 5.76
CA HIS A 508 7.41 49.06 5.06
C HIS A 508 7.17 50.09 3.92
N ARG A 509 5.96 50.63 3.77
CA ARG A 509 5.70 51.63 2.70
C ARG A 509 4.77 52.73 3.19
N LYS A 510 5.32 53.73 3.89
CA LYS A 510 4.76 55.08 4.00
C LYS A 510 5.88 56.11 4.22
N HIS A 511 6.36 56.67 3.11
CA HIS A 511 6.87 58.04 3.04
C HIS A 511 6.49 58.58 1.66
N GLY A 512 5.86 59.75 1.60
CA GLY A 512 5.49 60.44 0.35
C GLY A 512 4.00 60.78 0.29
N SER A 513 3.70 62.03 0.64
CA SER A 513 2.39 62.68 0.59
C SER A 513 2.43 63.67 -0.57
N GLU A 514 1.59 63.53 -1.59
CA GLU A 514 0.96 64.63 -2.34
C GLU A 514 0.04 64.11 -3.47
N SER A 515 -1.22 64.58 -3.46
CA SER A 515 -2.20 64.68 -4.56
C SER A 515 -2.61 63.41 -5.36
N ASP A 516 -3.65 62.72 -4.88
CA ASP A 516 -4.19 61.44 -5.41
C ASP A 516 -5.02 61.54 -6.73
N ASP A 517 -5.42 62.73 -7.18
CA ASP A 517 -6.26 62.86 -8.40
C ASP A 517 -5.47 62.75 -9.72
N ASP A 518 -4.18 63.10 -9.72
CA ASP A 518 -3.32 63.03 -10.91
C ASP A 518 -2.86 61.58 -11.24
N ASP A 519 -2.81 60.70 -10.23
CA ASP A 519 -2.30 59.34 -10.39
C ASP A 519 -3.32 58.37 -10.98
N GLU A 520 -4.61 58.60 -10.77
CA GLU A 520 -5.72 57.90 -11.44
C GLU A 520 -5.75 58.19 -12.94
N ALA A 521 -5.57 59.45 -13.33
CA ALA A 521 -5.54 59.87 -14.73
C ALA A 521 -4.33 59.25 -15.47
N LYS A 522 -3.15 59.26 -14.86
CA LYS A 522 -1.93 58.66 -15.42
C LYS A 522 -2.05 57.13 -15.58
N LYS A 523 -2.68 56.43 -14.64
CA LYS A 523 -2.93 54.97 -14.76
C LYS A 523 -3.89 54.66 -15.91
N LYS A 524 -4.98 55.43 -16.06
CA LYS A 524 -5.92 55.29 -17.18
C LYS A 524 -5.26 55.56 -18.53
N GLU A 525 -4.39 56.56 -18.62
CA GLU A 525 -3.64 56.88 -19.84
C GLU A 525 -2.66 55.75 -20.21
N LYS A 526 -1.92 55.22 -19.23
CA LYS A 526 -0.99 54.11 -19.45
C LYS A 526 -1.71 52.80 -19.81
N LEU A 527 -2.85 52.50 -19.18
CA LEU A 527 -3.68 51.35 -19.55
C LEU A 527 -4.22 51.47 -20.98
N LYS A 528 -4.66 52.68 -21.39
CA LYS A 528 -5.10 52.94 -22.77
C LYS A 528 -3.95 52.78 -23.77
N ARG A 529 -2.74 53.20 -23.41
CA ARG A 529 -1.52 52.99 -24.20
C ARG A 529 -1.17 51.49 -24.31
N ALA A 530 -1.29 50.74 -23.22
CA ALA A 530 -1.07 49.30 -23.20
C ALA A 530 -2.11 48.53 -24.04
N LEU A 531 -3.39 48.94 -23.99
CA LEU A 531 -4.46 48.37 -24.83
C LEU A 531 -4.21 48.61 -26.33
N ASN A 532 -3.78 49.81 -26.71
CA ASN A 532 -3.43 50.12 -28.09
C ASN A 532 -2.19 49.34 -28.56
N ALA A 533 -1.20 49.16 -27.69
CA ALA A 533 0.01 48.37 -27.98
C ALA A 533 -0.32 46.89 -28.18
N GLU A 534 -1.18 46.30 -27.34
CA GLU A 534 -1.59 44.91 -27.47
C GLU A 534 -2.47 44.69 -28.72
N GLU A 535 -3.32 45.66 -29.07
CA GLU A 535 -4.09 45.60 -30.32
C GLU A 535 -3.20 45.69 -31.57
N ALA A 536 -2.18 46.55 -31.55
CA ALA A 536 -1.18 46.61 -32.63
C ALA A 536 -0.37 45.31 -32.74
N ARG A 537 -0.02 44.70 -31.60
CA ARG A 537 0.64 43.39 -31.55
C ARG A 537 -0.24 42.29 -32.14
N LEU A 538 -1.53 42.25 -31.80
CA LEU A 538 -2.48 41.26 -32.35
C LEU A 538 -2.65 41.42 -33.87
N LYS A 539 -2.72 42.67 -34.38
CA LYS A 539 -2.75 42.97 -35.81
C LYS A 539 -1.48 42.48 -36.52
N HIS A 540 -0.31 42.78 -35.96
CA HIS A 540 0.97 42.31 -36.50
C HIS A 540 1.11 40.78 -36.46
N VAL A 541 0.64 40.11 -35.40
CA VAL A 541 0.59 38.64 -35.32
C VAL A 541 -0.35 38.07 -36.40
N GLY A 542 -1.49 38.71 -36.63
CA GLY A 542 -2.43 38.35 -37.70
C GLY A 542 -1.82 38.49 -39.09
N GLU A 543 -1.13 39.60 -39.38
CA GLU A 543 -0.42 39.83 -40.63
C GLU A 543 0.70 38.78 -40.84
N ILE A 544 1.45 38.46 -39.79
CA ILE A 544 2.48 37.41 -39.85
C ILE A 544 1.86 36.02 -40.04
N MET A 545 0.70 35.74 -39.45
CA MET A 545 0.00 34.46 -39.65
C MET A 545 -0.57 34.29 -41.07
N GLN A 546 -0.76 35.38 -41.82
CA GLN A 546 -1.17 35.33 -43.22
C GLN A 546 -0.01 35.06 -44.18
N LEU A 547 1.25 35.22 -43.73
CA LEU A 547 2.44 34.89 -44.51
C LEU A 547 2.71 33.37 -44.45
N ASP A 548 3.13 32.80 -45.57
CA ASP A 548 3.53 31.40 -45.68
C ASP A 548 4.66 31.04 -44.68
N GLU A 549 4.61 29.85 -44.10
CA GLU A 549 5.46 29.44 -42.96
C GLU A 549 6.96 29.61 -43.25
N ARG A 550 7.34 29.44 -44.51
CA ARG A 550 8.73 29.55 -44.99
C ARG A 550 9.24 31.00 -45.12
N ASN A 551 8.33 31.97 -45.23
CA ASN A 551 8.64 33.40 -45.35
C ASN A 551 8.47 34.13 -44.01
N ARG A 552 8.12 33.43 -42.94
CA ARG A 552 7.92 34.01 -41.61
C ARG A 552 9.28 34.33 -40.95
N PRO A 553 9.57 35.61 -40.61
CA PRO A 553 10.82 35.97 -39.97
C PRO A 553 10.94 35.35 -38.56
N TYR A 554 12.13 34.85 -38.22
CA TYR A 554 12.40 34.21 -36.93
C TYR A 554 12.50 35.25 -35.81
N THR A 555 11.65 35.15 -34.77
CA THR A 555 11.59 36.07 -33.63
C THR A 555 12.65 35.76 -32.57
N SER A 556 13.94 35.69 -32.94
CA SER A 556 15.02 35.32 -32.02
C SER A 556 15.75 36.51 -31.37
N LEU A 557 15.36 37.76 -31.68
CA LEU A 557 16.06 38.97 -31.23
C LEU A 557 15.23 39.91 -30.33
N SER A 558 14.05 39.50 -29.86
CA SER A 558 13.29 40.33 -28.91
C SER A 558 13.87 40.20 -27.51
N GLU A 559 14.34 41.30 -26.93
CA GLU A 559 14.71 41.39 -25.51
C GLU A 559 13.48 41.08 -24.64
N VAL A 560 13.57 40.03 -23.83
CA VAL A 560 12.47 39.60 -22.95
C VAL A 560 12.48 40.46 -21.70
N ARG A 561 11.62 41.47 -21.67
CA ARG A 561 11.32 42.29 -20.49
C ARG A 561 10.13 41.71 -19.73
N GLU A 562 10.17 41.75 -18.39
CA GLU A 562 9.02 41.39 -17.55
C GLU A 562 7.82 42.33 -17.86
N PRO A 563 6.62 41.79 -18.19
CA PRO A 563 5.44 42.59 -18.48
C PRO A 563 5.02 43.46 -17.29
N THR A 564 4.65 44.71 -17.56
CA THR A 564 4.11 45.62 -16.54
C THR A 564 2.68 45.20 -16.12
N GLU A 565 2.23 45.64 -14.94
CA GLU A 565 0.89 45.32 -14.44
C GLU A 565 -0.22 45.77 -15.40
N GLU A 566 -0.04 46.93 -16.04
CA GLU A 566 -0.98 47.52 -17.01
C GLU A 566 -1.00 46.73 -18.35
N GLU A 567 0.14 46.22 -18.80
CA GLU A 567 0.24 45.34 -19.98
C GLU A 567 -0.40 43.97 -19.71
N MET A 568 -0.23 43.42 -18.50
CA MET A 568 -0.92 42.19 -18.11
C MET A 568 -2.44 42.38 -18.02
N GLU A 569 -2.91 43.53 -17.56
CA GLU A 569 -4.33 43.85 -17.52
C GLU A 569 -4.89 44.03 -18.94
N ALA A 570 -4.20 44.78 -19.81
CA ALA A 570 -4.55 44.91 -21.22
C ALA A 570 -4.63 43.56 -21.95
N PHE A 571 -3.65 42.67 -21.69
CA PHE A 571 -3.66 41.30 -22.22
C PHE A 571 -4.84 40.49 -21.69
N ARG A 572 -5.19 40.59 -20.40
CA ARG A 572 -6.35 39.89 -19.82
C ARG A 572 -7.68 40.37 -20.40
N ILE A 573 -7.79 41.65 -20.73
CA ILE A 573 -8.99 42.25 -21.33
C ILE A 573 -9.14 41.82 -22.80
N LYS A 574 -8.04 41.83 -23.57
CA LYS A 574 -8.07 41.51 -25.01
C LYS A 574 -7.95 40.01 -25.32
N ARG A 575 -7.61 39.16 -24.34
CA ARG A 575 -7.50 37.71 -24.53
C ARG A 575 -8.86 37.12 -24.93
N PRO A 576 -9.00 36.56 -26.15
CA PRO A 576 -10.21 35.83 -26.50
C PRO A 576 -10.33 34.59 -25.61
N ARG A 577 -11.54 34.32 -25.12
CA ARG A 577 -11.87 33.11 -24.35
C ARG A 577 -12.57 32.13 -25.30
N PRO A 578 -11.83 31.22 -25.96
CA PRO A 578 -12.44 30.25 -26.88
C PRO A 578 -13.37 29.25 -26.16
N ASP A 579 -13.22 29.11 -24.84
CA ASP A 579 -13.99 28.19 -24.00
C ASP A 579 -15.25 28.83 -23.37
N ASP A 580 -15.59 30.08 -23.72
CA ASP A 580 -16.79 30.76 -23.20
C ASP A 580 -18.01 30.52 -24.11
N PRO A 581 -18.99 29.67 -23.70
CA PRO A 581 -20.16 29.35 -24.52
C PRO A 581 -21.09 30.55 -24.74
N MET A 582 -20.96 31.63 -23.97
CA MET A 582 -21.72 32.87 -24.19
C MET A 582 -21.08 33.80 -25.23
N ALA A 583 -19.81 33.59 -25.61
CA ALA A 583 -19.13 34.45 -26.58
C ALA A 583 -19.83 34.48 -27.96
N SER A 584 -20.36 33.33 -28.39
CA SER A 584 -21.14 33.22 -29.64
C SER A 584 -22.46 34.01 -29.60
N PHE A 585 -22.99 34.31 -28.41
CA PHE A 585 -24.25 35.02 -28.22
C PHE A 585 -24.08 36.54 -28.13
N LEU A 586 -22.87 37.01 -27.81
CA LEU A 586 -22.55 38.43 -27.61
C LEU A 586 -21.98 39.13 -28.86
N GLY A 587 -21.83 38.41 -29.98
CA GLY A 587 -21.49 39.00 -31.28
C GLY A 587 -20.12 39.70 -31.34
N GLN A 588 -19.12 39.18 -30.62
CA GLN A 588 -17.72 39.59 -30.73
C GLN A 588 -16.88 38.59 -31.52
#